data_AF-A0A1M6PZF5-F1
#
_entry.id   AF-A0A1M6PZF5-F1
#
_cell.length_a   1.000
_cell.length_b   1.000
_cell.length_c   1.000
_cell.angle_alpha   90.00
_cell.angle_beta   90.00
_cell.angle_gamma   90.00
#
_symmetry.space_group_name_H-M   'P 1'
#
loop_
_entity.id
_entity.type
_entity.pdbx_description
1 polymer ?
#
loop_
_entity_poly.entity_id
_entity_poly.type
_entity_poly.pdbx_seq_one_letter_code
_entity_poly.pdbx_strand_id
1 'polypeptide(L)'
;MSGFNNKGKFVLGVGIFLVVVLGGVALSSGFTKQSSRVSEGHGVRTATTIKGSTTLDQAVSLAIKEQRKSYLEGEFATEGHLILDSEKKAEAVTVFTIASFGFFGFENGIFTKISGSGAIPTVMIFARNETGDYSLLAYKEPKDGEYYTDSIKKLFPNRLHNQVLSAHKEYPKLAMQQEEQAAEYLKSIGRIAQVSEKHVDKQLPDIDVEASNKLFAELTKYNSFLNNCPYWIGTREIMENDGRYIYETSQSKTNDGYDLIIFKKTKEDGTVMTEYQYKIVGSEPLLIK
;
A
#
# COMPACT_ATOMS: atom_id res chain seq x y z
N MET A 1 -0.01 -52.38 -20.95
CA MET A 1 0.96 -51.33 -21.35
C MET A 1 0.34 -50.02 -20.92
N SER A 2 0.68 -49.52 -19.72
CA SER A 2 1.81 -48.61 -19.44
C SER A 2 1.54 -47.22 -20.06
N GLY A 3 1.48 -46.11 -19.32
CA GLY A 3 1.99 -45.89 -17.97
C GLY A 3 1.38 -44.68 -17.27
N PHE A 4 1.35 -44.83 -15.95
CA PHE A 4 1.30 -43.79 -14.94
C PHE A 4 2.37 -42.73 -15.23
N ASN A 5 2.03 -41.44 -15.06
CA ASN A 5 3.05 -40.46 -14.71
C ASN A 5 2.51 -39.48 -13.65
N ASN A 6 2.87 -39.82 -12.43
CA ASN A 6 2.72 -39.05 -11.21
C ASN A 6 3.82 -37.98 -11.19
N LYS A 7 3.47 -36.69 -11.14
CA LYS A 7 4.42 -35.64 -10.79
C LYS A 7 3.84 -34.84 -9.62
N GLY A 8 4.50 -35.03 -8.48
CA GLY A 8 4.12 -34.50 -7.18
C GLY A 8 4.09 -32.98 -7.15
N LYS A 9 3.06 -32.45 -6.50
CA LYS A 9 2.97 -31.05 -6.11
C LYS A 9 3.83 -30.84 -4.87
N PHE A 10 4.95 -30.15 -5.04
CA PHE A 10 5.74 -29.65 -3.91
C PHE A 10 5.02 -28.39 -3.40
N VAL A 11 4.36 -28.51 -2.24
CA VAL A 11 3.76 -27.37 -1.54
C VAL A 11 4.82 -26.84 -0.58
N LEU A 12 5.42 -25.71 -0.92
CA LEU A 12 6.35 -25.01 -0.04
C LEU A 12 5.54 -24.19 0.96
N GLY A 13 5.13 -24.83 2.06
CA GLY A 13 4.56 -24.14 3.22
C GLY A 13 5.67 -23.46 4.00
N VAL A 14 5.86 -22.16 3.80
CA VAL A 14 6.75 -21.35 4.63
C VAL A 14 5.99 -20.97 5.91
N GLY A 15 6.03 -21.86 6.90
CA GLY A 15 5.65 -21.53 8.28
C GLY A 15 6.81 -20.85 8.98
N ILE A 16 6.75 -19.53 9.17
CA ILE A 16 7.71 -18.80 9.99
C ILE A 16 7.38 -19.08 11.46
N PHE A 17 8.22 -19.89 12.11
CA PHE A 17 8.29 -20.04 13.55
C PHE A 17 9.17 -18.90 14.10
N LEU A 18 8.57 -17.92 14.79
CA LEU A 18 9.31 -16.92 15.55
C LEU A 18 9.47 -17.40 16.99
N VAL A 19 10.70 -17.78 17.33
CA VAL A 19 11.14 -18.04 18.72
C VAL A 19 11.42 -16.69 19.38
N VAL A 20 10.66 -16.34 20.41
CA VAL A 20 10.95 -15.21 21.29
C VAL A 20 11.84 -15.70 22.42
N VAL A 21 13.09 -15.24 22.44
CA VAL A 21 13.96 -15.36 23.63
C VAL A 21 13.71 -14.17 24.53
N LEU A 22 13.07 -14.42 25.67
CA LEU A 22 12.97 -13.48 26.80
C LEU A 22 14.27 -13.55 27.61
N GLY A 23 14.90 -12.40 27.83
CA GLY A 23 16.14 -12.30 28.61
C GLY A 23 16.35 -10.92 29.21
N GLY A 24 15.60 -10.64 30.28
CA GLY A 24 15.96 -9.90 31.51
C GLY A 24 16.95 -8.71 31.47
N VAL A 25 16.42 -7.56 31.87
CA VAL A 25 17.09 -6.32 32.28
C VAL A 25 17.97 -6.51 33.53
N ALA A 26 19.09 -5.76 33.62
CA ALA A 26 19.57 -5.23 34.90
C ALA A 26 20.35 -3.92 34.67
N LEU A 27 19.74 -2.79 35.08
CA LEU A 27 20.41 -1.49 35.27
C LEU A 27 21.02 -1.45 36.67
N SER A 28 22.27 -1.00 36.78
CA SER A 28 22.86 -0.57 38.04
C SER A 28 23.39 0.87 37.93
N SER A 29 23.09 1.63 38.97
CA SER A 29 23.31 3.05 39.19
C SER A 29 24.76 3.43 39.46
N GLY A 30 25.20 4.59 38.95
CA GLY A 30 26.44 5.25 39.35
C GLY A 30 26.31 6.77 39.35
N PHE A 31 26.21 7.35 40.54
CA PHE A 31 26.25 8.78 40.83
C PHE A 31 27.70 9.27 40.81
N THR A 32 28.04 10.31 40.05
CA THR A 32 29.18 11.19 40.38
C THR A 32 28.88 12.63 39.94
N LYS A 33 29.06 13.56 40.87
CA LYS A 33 28.80 15.00 40.77
C LYS A 33 30.14 15.72 40.62
N GLN A 34 30.31 16.56 39.59
CA GLN A 34 31.25 17.69 39.67
C GLN A 34 30.79 18.86 38.79
N SER A 35 30.93 20.06 39.34
CA SER A 35 30.38 21.35 38.90
C SER A 35 31.41 22.18 38.12
N SER A 36 30.99 22.92 37.09
CA SER A 36 31.30 24.36 36.96
C SER A 36 30.56 25.08 35.80
N ARG A 37 29.82 26.14 36.21
CA ARG A 37 29.59 27.48 35.63
C ARG A 37 29.07 27.72 34.18
N VAL A 38 27.80 28.14 34.15
CA VAL A 38 27.15 29.32 33.48
C VAL A 38 27.50 29.70 32.04
N SER A 39 26.52 29.59 31.13
CA SER A 39 26.04 30.69 30.26
C SER A 39 24.76 30.29 29.50
N GLU A 40 23.80 31.20 29.54
CA GLU A 40 22.46 31.36 28.94
C GLU A 40 22.09 30.64 27.63
N GLY A 41 20.79 30.31 27.49
CA GLY A 41 20.09 30.47 26.22
C GLY A 41 19.12 29.36 25.78
N HIS A 42 17.85 29.50 26.18
CA HIS A 42 16.63 29.13 25.43
C HIS A 42 16.35 27.66 25.03
N GLY A 43 15.25 27.15 25.60
CA GLY A 43 14.37 26.21 24.91
C GLY A 43 14.59 24.74 25.24
N VAL A 44 14.34 24.35 26.50
CA VAL A 44 14.01 22.96 26.83
C VAL A 44 12.79 22.59 25.98
N ARG A 45 13.01 21.82 24.92
CA ARG A 45 11.95 21.07 24.26
C ARG A 45 11.51 20.01 25.25
N THR A 46 10.52 20.36 26.06
CA THR A 46 9.71 19.41 26.81
C THR A 46 9.24 18.37 25.80
N ALA A 47 9.75 17.14 25.93
CA ALA A 47 9.17 15.99 25.27
C ALA A 47 7.75 15.89 25.81
N THR A 48 6.78 16.37 25.03
CA THR A 48 5.37 16.14 25.28
C THR A 48 5.15 14.65 25.12
N THR A 49 5.29 13.90 26.20
CA THR A 49 4.69 12.58 26.32
C THR A 49 3.19 12.79 26.14
N ILE A 50 2.70 12.59 24.92
CA ILE A 50 1.26 12.50 24.68
C ILE A 50 0.81 11.21 25.37
N LYS A 51 0.45 11.31 26.65
CA LYS A 51 -0.32 10.28 27.36
C LYS A 51 -1.74 10.36 26.83
N GLY A 52 -2.01 9.64 25.76
CA GLY A 52 -3.34 9.27 25.33
C GLY A 52 -3.35 7.76 25.12
N SER A 53 -4.10 7.02 25.93
CA SER A 53 -4.35 5.60 25.67
C SER A 53 -4.93 5.47 24.26
N THR A 54 -4.29 4.67 23.40
CA THR A 54 -4.77 4.41 22.05
C THR A 54 -6.14 3.75 22.14
N THR A 55 -7.15 4.35 21.51
CA THR A 55 -8.49 3.73 21.44
C THR A 55 -8.45 2.44 20.61
N LEU A 56 -9.42 1.54 20.81
CA LEU A 56 -9.50 0.32 20.02
C LEU A 56 -9.62 0.61 18.51
N ASP A 57 -10.36 1.65 18.16
CA ASP A 57 -10.54 2.16 16.79
C ASP A 57 -9.20 2.58 16.17
N GLN A 58 -8.42 3.39 16.89
CA GLN A 58 -7.06 3.76 16.47
C GLN A 58 -6.12 2.56 16.34
N ALA A 59 -6.22 1.58 17.24
CA ALA A 59 -5.40 0.37 17.17
C ALA A 59 -5.75 -0.49 15.95
N VAL A 60 -7.03 -0.58 15.58
CA VAL A 60 -7.51 -1.23 14.35
C VAL A 60 -6.99 -0.50 13.12
N SER A 61 -7.14 0.83 13.07
CA SER A 61 -6.65 1.68 11.98
C SER A 61 -5.14 1.49 11.75
N LEU A 62 -4.34 1.51 12.82
CA LEU A 62 -2.90 1.25 12.75
C LEU A 62 -2.58 -0.17 12.27
N ALA A 63 -3.27 -1.18 12.78
CA ALA A 63 -3.07 -2.58 12.39
C ALA A 63 -3.32 -2.83 10.90
N ILE A 64 -4.30 -2.13 10.30
CA ILE A 64 -4.59 -2.21 8.87
C ILE A 64 -3.48 -1.51 8.06
N LYS A 65 -3.04 -0.32 8.47
CA LYS A 65 -1.97 0.41 7.77
C LYS A 65 -0.63 -0.33 7.77
N GLU A 66 -0.35 -1.12 8.80
CA GLU A 66 0.84 -1.99 8.85
C GLU A 66 0.83 -3.11 7.78
N GLN A 67 -0.34 -3.44 7.19
CA GLN A 67 -0.42 -4.37 6.05
C GLN A 67 0.17 -3.82 4.75
N ARG A 68 0.63 -2.56 4.73
CA ARG A 68 1.22 -1.91 3.55
C ARG A 68 2.29 -2.72 2.83
N LYS A 69 3.03 -3.60 3.53
CA LYS A 69 4.11 -4.41 2.96
C LYS A 69 3.63 -5.45 1.93
N SER A 70 2.33 -5.73 1.90
CA SER A 70 1.72 -6.70 0.99
C SER A 70 1.29 -6.08 -0.35
N TYR A 71 1.43 -4.77 -0.53
CA TYR A 71 0.93 -4.03 -1.70
C TYR A 71 2.04 -3.22 -2.36
N LEU A 72 1.85 -2.93 -3.66
CA LEU A 72 2.73 -2.01 -4.39
C LEU A 72 2.68 -0.65 -3.70
N GLU A 73 3.84 -0.15 -3.29
CA GLU A 73 3.93 1.10 -2.55
C GLU A 73 3.48 2.29 -3.40
N GLY A 74 2.64 3.14 -2.81
CA GLY A 74 2.29 4.44 -3.34
C GLY A 74 2.78 5.55 -2.43
N GLU A 75 2.32 6.76 -2.69
CA GLU A 75 2.73 7.96 -1.97
C GLU A 75 2.16 8.01 -0.56
N PHE A 76 0.88 7.65 -0.37
CA PHE A 76 0.23 7.72 0.93
C PHE A 76 -0.62 6.49 1.25
N ALA A 77 -0.42 5.92 2.44
CA ALA A 77 -1.17 4.77 2.93
C ALA A 77 -2.44 5.21 3.68
N THR A 78 -3.57 4.66 3.26
CA THR A 78 -4.90 4.90 3.83
C THR A 78 -5.53 3.58 4.27
N GLU A 79 -6.54 3.67 5.12
CA GLU A 79 -7.35 2.52 5.52
C GLU A 79 -8.81 2.93 5.61
N GLY A 80 -9.71 1.97 5.50
CA GLY A 80 -11.09 2.15 5.93
C GLY A 80 -11.51 0.91 6.70
N HIS A 81 -12.26 1.09 7.77
CA HIS A 81 -12.73 -0.03 8.56
C HIS A 81 -14.13 0.17 9.13
N LEU A 82 -14.74 -0.96 9.47
CA LEU A 82 -15.98 -1.06 10.23
C LEU A 82 -15.79 -2.12 11.32
N ILE A 83 -15.86 -1.71 12.58
CA ILE A 83 -15.92 -2.65 13.71
C ILE A 83 -17.34 -3.22 13.78
N LEU A 84 -17.48 -4.52 13.55
CA LEU A 84 -18.75 -5.23 13.64
C LEU A 84 -19.07 -5.63 15.07
N ASP A 85 -18.05 -6.11 15.79
CA ASP A 85 -18.13 -6.40 17.21
C ASP A 85 -16.74 -6.58 17.83
N SER A 86 -16.70 -6.63 19.16
CA SER A 86 -15.53 -7.00 19.93
C SER A 86 -15.87 -7.96 21.08
N GLU A 87 -15.02 -8.95 21.30
CA GLU A 87 -15.12 -9.89 22.41
C GLU A 87 -13.89 -9.75 23.31
N LYS A 88 -14.10 -9.46 24.59
CA LYS A 88 -13.02 -9.43 25.59
C LYS A 88 -12.88 -10.82 26.21
N LYS A 89 -11.67 -11.39 26.18
CA LYS A 89 -11.34 -12.67 26.81
C LYS A 89 -9.99 -12.53 27.53
N ALA A 90 -10.03 -12.61 28.86
CA ALA A 90 -8.86 -12.38 29.72
C ALA A 90 -8.19 -11.03 29.38
N GLU A 91 -6.89 -11.06 29.04
CA GLU A 91 -6.06 -9.89 28.71
C GLU A 91 -6.06 -9.54 27.21
N ALA A 92 -6.93 -10.18 26.42
CA ALA A 92 -7.02 -9.95 24.99
C ALA A 92 -8.42 -9.47 24.56
N VAL A 93 -8.43 -8.67 23.49
CA VAL A 93 -9.64 -8.23 22.79
C VAL A 93 -9.59 -8.75 21.37
N THR A 94 -10.57 -9.58 21.02
CA THR A 94 -10.81 -9.98 19.64
C THR A 94 -11.76 -8.98 19.00
N VAL A 95 -11.40 -8.43 17.85
CA VAL A 95 -12.20 -7.48 17.09
C VAL A 95 -12.56 -8.11 15.75
N PHE A 96 -13.84 -8.12 15.45
CA PHE A 96 -14.37 -8.57 14.17
C PHE A 96 -14.66 -7.34 13.31
N THR A 97 -14.01 -7.24 12.16
CA THR A 97 -14.04 -6.06 11.31
C THR A 97 -14.34 -6.41 9.87
N ILE A 98 -14.74 -5.40 9.10
CA ILE A 98 -14.52 -5.36 7.66
C ILE A 98 -13.51 -4.23 7.44
N ALA A 99 -12.41 -4.53 6.75
CA ALA A 99 -11.29 -3.62 6.58
C ALA A 99 -10.90 -3.49 5.10
N SER A 100 -10.35 -2.34 4.74
CA SER A 100 -9.76 -2.06 3.44
C SER A 100 -8.49 -1.26 3.63
N PHE A 101 -7.44 -1.64 2.91
CA PHE A 101 -6.19 -0.89 2.82
C PHE A 101 -6.07 -0.27 1.43
N GLY A 102 -5.42 0.90 1.32
CA GLY A 102 -5.19 1.54 0.02
C GLY A 102 -3.96 2.44 0.02
N PHE A 103 -3.07 2.25 -0.96
CA PHE A 103 -2.07 3.24 -1.32
C PHE A 103 -2.61 4.19 -2.37
N PHE A 104 -2.49 5.48 -2.10
CA PHE A 104 -2.82 6.55 -3.02
C PHE A 104 -1.56 7.07 -3.71
N GLY A 105 -1.71 7.45 -4.97
CA GLY A 105 -0.69 8.10 -5.79
C GLY A 105 -1.37 8.88 -6.92
N PHE A 106 -0.60 9.71 -7.62
CA PHE A 106 -1.16 10.48 -8.73
C PHE A 106 -1.15 9.68 -10.03
N GLU A 107 -2.31 9.58 -10.67
CA GLU A 107 -2.47 9.13 -12.05
C GLU A 107 -3.30 10.19 -12.80
N ASN A 108 -2.82 10.69 -13.93
CA ASN A 108 -3.48 11.75 -14.73
C ASN A 108 -3.93 12.97 -13.90
N GLY A 109 -3.14 13.38 -12.90
CA GLY A 109 -3.44 14.51 -12.02
C GLY A 109 -4.49 14.26 -10.94
N ILE A 110 -5.04 13.04 -10.86
CA ILE A 110 -5.97 12.62 -9.80
C ILE A 110 -5.19 11.83 -8.76
N PHE A 111 -5.35 12.18 -7.49
CA PHE A 111 -4.79 11.41 -6.38
C PHE A 111 -5.73 10.24 -6.08
N THR A 112 -5.36 9.06 -6.61
CA THR A 112 -6.23 7.88 -6.66
C THR A 112 -5.60 6.67 -5.98
N LYS A 113 -6.42 5.69 -5.61
CA LYS A 113 -5.95 4.42 -5.07
C LYS A 113 -5.31 3.58 -6.17
N ILE A 114 -3.98 3.48 -6.14
CA ILE A 114 -3.18 2.77 -7.14
C ILE A 114 -2.91 1.31 -6.76
N SER A 115 -3.06 0.98 -5.47
CA SER A 115 -2.94 -0.40 -4.98
C SER A 115 -3.68 -0.55 -3.64
N GLY A 116 -4.03 -1.78 -3.27
CA GLY A 116 -4.67 -2.07 -1.98
C GLY A 116 -5.68 -3.21 -2.08
N SER A 117 -6.64 -3.22 -1.16
CA SER A 117 -7.70 -4.23 -1.05
C SER A 117 -9.11 -3.68 -1.19
N GLY A 118 -10.05 -4.58 -1.50
CA GLY A 118 -11.48 -4.33 -1.39
C GLY A 118 -11.96 -4.25 0.07
N ALA A 119 -13.21 -4.64 0.31
CA ALA A 119 -13.73 -4.86 1.66
C ALA A 119 -13.44 -6.31 2.09
N ILE A 120 -12.48 -6.51 3.00
CA ILE A 120 -12.06 -7.82 3.48
C ILE A 120 -12.56 -8.01 4.93
N PRO A 121 -13.31 -9.08 5.23
CA PRO A 121 -13.57 -9.46 6.61
C PRO A 121 -12.27 -9.78 7.34
N THR A 122 -11.99 -9.11 8.46
CA THR A 122 -10.74 -9.29 9.18
C THR A 122 -10.99 -9.49 10.68
N VAL A 123 -10.33 -10.48 11.27
CA VAL A 123 -10.31 -10.70 12.72
C VAL A 123 -8.96 -10.26 13.26
N MET A 124 -8.97 -9.29 14.16
CA MET A 124 -7.78 -8.81 14.85
C MET A 124 -7.84 -9.22 16.31
N ILE A 125 -6.71 -9.61 16.88
CA ILE A 125 -6.60 -9.91 18.31
C ILE A 125 -5.56 -8.97 18.87
N PHE A 126 -5.92 -8.20 19.89
CA PHE A 126 -5.03 -7.28 20.58
C PHE A 126 -4.81 -7.73 22.02
N ALA A 127 -3.58 -7.68 22.49
CA ALA A 127 -3.28 -7.66 23.92
C ALA A 127 -3.62 -6.27 24.46
N ARG A 128 -4.10 -6.20 25.70
CA ARG A 128 -4.29 -4.94 26.41
C ARG A 128 -3.38 -4.90 27.63
N ASN A 129 -2.49 -3.91 27.69
CA ASN A 129 -1.62 -3.74 28.84
C ASN A 129 -2.35 -3.01 30.01
N GLU A 130 -1.68 -2.92 31.16
CA GLU A 130 -2.21 -2.26 32.36
C GLU A 130 -2.51 -0.76 32.15
N THR A 131 -1.79 -0.10 31.25
CA THR A 131 -2.02 1.31 30.87
C THR A 131 -3.18 1.50 29.91
N GLY A 132 -3.77 0.40 29.42
CA GLY A 132 -4.93 0.39 28.54
C GLY A 132 -4.62 0.42 27.05
N ASP A 133 -3.33 0.39 26.67
CA ASP A 133 -2.87 0.38 25.28
C ASP A 133 -3.04 -1.00 24.63
N TYR A 134 -3.21 -0.98 23.31
CA TYR A 134 -3.43 -2.16 22.50
C TYR A 134 -2.18 -2.52 21.69
N SER A 135 -1.80 -3.79 21.73
CA SER A 135 -0.73 -4.36 20.90
C SER A 135 -1.30 -5.48 20.04
N LEU A 136 -1.11 -5.43 18.73
CA LEU A 136 -1.61 -6.44 17.80
C LEU A 136 -0.91 -7.79 18.05
N LEU A 137 -1.68 -8.81 18.40
CA LEU A 137 -1.22 -10.20 18.54
C LEU A 137 -1.44 -11.02 17.28
N ALA A 138 -2.56 -10.80 16.59
CA ALA A 138 -2.91 -11.52 15.37
C ALA A 138 -3.77 -10.69 14.44
N TYR A 139 -3.55 -10.85 13.15
CA TYR A 139 -4.35 -10.31 12.06
C TYR A 139 -4.72 -11.48 11.14
N LYS A 140 -6.02 -11.75 10.98
CA LYS A 140 -6.52 -12.95 10.28
C LYS A 140 -7.57 -12.58 9.25
N GLU A 141 -7.33 -12.96 8.02
CA GLU A 141 -8.27 -12.84 6.90
C GLU A 141 -8.82 -14.24 6.52
N PRO A 142 -10.04 -14.32 5.96
CA PRO A 142 -10.55 -15.53 5.35
C PRO A 142 -9.65 -15.96 4.17
N LYS A 143 -9.74 -17.23 3.81
CA LYS A 143 -9.10 -17.75 2.59
C LYS A 143 -9.87 -17.27 1.36
N ASP A 144 -9.23 -17.23 0.21
CA ASP A 144 -9.89 -16.90 -1.04
C ASP A 144 -10.55 -18.11 -1.74
N GLY A 145 -11.38 -17.81 -2.74
CA GLY A 145 -11.96 -18.79 -3.67
C GLY A 145 -12.92 -19.76 -2.99
N GLU A 146 -12.81 -21.06 -3.34
CA GLU A 146 -13.70 -22.11 -2.84
C GLU A 146 -13.68 -22.28 -1.30
N TYR A 147 -12.61 -21.82 -0.64
CA TYR A 147 -12.45 -21.91 0.82
C TYR A 147 -12.98 -20.69 1.58
N TYR A 148 -13.46 -19.65 0.88
CA TYR A 148 -13.88 -18.39 1.48
C TYR A 148 -14.98 -18.57 2.53
N THR A 149 -16.12 -19.14 2.13
CA THR A 149 -17.28 -19.33 3.02
C THR A 149 -16.94 -20.16 4.25
N ASP A 150 -16.17 -21.25 4.09
CA ASP A 150 -15.80 -22.11 5.22
C ASP A 150 -14.80 -21.46 6.17
N SER A 151 -13.89 -20.64 5.65
CA SER A 151 -12.96 -19.89 6.49
C SER A 151 -13.66 -18.78 7.28
N ILE A 152 -14.65 -18.11 6.68
CA ILE A 152 -15.53 -17.15 7.37
C ILE A 152 -16.24 -17.83 8.55
N LYS A 153 -16.85 -19.00 8.31
CA LYS A 153 -17.56 -19.75 9.36
C LYS A 153 -16.67 -20.16 10.53
N LYS A 154 -15.37 -20.36 10.28
CA LYS A 154 -14.37 -20.70 11.30
C LYS A 154 -13.86 -19.48 12.05
N LEU A 155 -13.71 -18.34 11.38
CA LEU A 155 -13.11 -17.13 11.95
C LEU A 155 -14.12 -16.25 12.68
N PHE A 156 -15.36 -16.19 12.21
CA PHE A 156 -16.39 -15.28 12.73
C PHE A 156 -17.48 -16.03 13.50
N PRO A 157 -18.09 -15.41 14.53
CA PRO A 157 -19.26 -15.98 15.19
C PRO A 157 -20.48 -15.99 14.26
N ASN A 158 -21.33 -17.01 14.38
CA ASN A 158 -22.48 -17.25 13.49
C ASN A 158 -23.37 -16.01 13.28
N ARG A 159 -23.58 -15.21 14.33
CA ARG A 159 -24.39 -13.99 14.28
C ARG A 159 -23.87 -12.91 13.32
N LEU A 160 -22.58 -12.94 12.98
CA LEU A 160 -21.96 -11.99 12.04
C LEU A 160 -21.87 -12.52 10.61
N HIS A 161 -22.11 -13.82 10.37
CA HIS A 161 -21.87 -14.47 9.07
C HIS A 161 -22.59 -13.77 7.91
N ASN A 162 -23.86 -13.41 8.09
CA ASN A 162 -24.63 -12.72 7.04
C ASN A 162 -23.98 -11.39 6.65
N GLN A 163 -23.50 -10.63 7.63
CA GLN A 163 -22.89 -9.32 7.38
C GLN A 163 -21.54 -9.48 6.66
N VAL A 164 -20.66 -10.34 7.17
CA VAL A 164 -19.32 -10.53 6.58
C VAL A 164 -19.33 -11.23 5.21
N LEU A 165 -20.28 -12.14 4.96
CA LEU A 165 -20.47 -12.72 3.62
C LEU A 165 -20.96 -11.69 2.60
N SER A 166 -21.52 -10.56 3.08
CA SER A 166 -21.92 -9.41 2.26
C SER A 166 -21.01 -8.20 2.40
N ALA A 167 -19.76 -8.38 2.85
CA ALA A 167 -18.84 -7.29 3.18
C ALA A 167 -18.61 -6.27 2.05
N HIS A 168 -18.71 -6.70 0.78
CA HIS A 168 -18.65 -5.81 -0.38
C HIS A 168 -19.64 -4.64 -0.33
N LYS A 169 -20.78 -4.79 0.37
CA LYS A 169 -21.77 -3.72 0.55
C LYS A 169 -21.25 -2.56 1.38
N GLU A 170 -20.26 -2.79 2.24
CA GLU A 170 -19.66 -1.76 3.07
C GLU A 170 -18.56 -0.98 2.33
N TYR A 171 -18.12 -1.46 1.17
CA TYR A 171 -17.01 -0.85 0.42
C TYR A 171 -17.14 0.66 0.19
N PRO A 172 -18.32 1.21 -0.18
CA PRO A 172 -18.46 2.66 -0.35
C PRO A 172 -18.10 3.47 0.90
N LYS A 173 -18.40 2.96 2.11
CA LYS A 173 -18.06 3.65 3.35
C LYS A 173 -16.56 3.59 3.64
N LEU A 174 -15.93 2.45 3.35
CA LEU A 174 -14.48 2.28 3.53
C LEU A 174 -13.72 3.18 2.55
N ALA A 175 -14.18 3.26 1.30
CA ALA A 175 -13.62 4.14 0.29
C ALA A 175 -13.72 5.62 0.71
N MET A 176 -14.86 6.06 1.27
CA MET A 176 -14.99 7.43 1.81
C MET A 176 -13.96 7.72 2.91
N GLN A 177 -13.74 6.81 3.87
CA GLN A 177 -12.72 6.99 4.91
C GLN A 177 -11.30 7.09 4.32
N GLN A 178 -11.01 6.33 3.26
CA GLN A 178 -9.73 6.39 2.56
C GLN A 178 -9.55 7.73 1.82
N GLU A 179 -10.58 8.19 1.12
CA GLU A 179 -10.58 9.49 0.43
C GLU A 179 -10.44 10.66 1.41
N GLU A 180 -11.09 10.62 2.57
CA GLU A 180 -10.94 11.62 3.63
C GLU A 180 -9.48 11.72 4.11
N GLN A 181 -8.85 10.59 4.43
CA GLN A 181 -7.44 10.55 4.83
C GLN A 181 -6.49 11.03 3.73
N ALA A 182 -6.76 10.65 2.47
CA ALA A 182 -5.96 11.10 1.33
C ALA A 182 -6.11 12.62 1.11
N ALA A 183 -7.31 13.18 1.28
CA ALA A 183 -7.55 14.62 1.19
C ALA A 183 -6.86 15.39 2.33
N GLU A 184 -6.89 14.87 3.55
CA GLU A 184 -6.14 15.43 4.68
C GLU A 184 -4.62 15.41 4.43
N TYR A 185 -4.11 14.33 3.86
CA TYR A 185 -2.71 14.25 3.45
C TYR A 185 -2.34 15.33 2.43
N LEU A 186 -3.12 15.48 1.34
CA LEU A 186 -2.86 16.52 0.33
C LEU A 186 -2.87 17.93 0.96
N LYS A 187 -3.82 18.20 1.86
CA LYS A 187 -3.86 19.45 2.62
C LYS A 187 -2.60 19.64 3.47
N SER A 188 -2.11 18.59 4.11
CA SER A 188 -0.91 18.65 4.96
C SER A 188 0.37 19.02 4.20
N ILE A 189 0.44 18.67 2.92
CA ILE A 189 1.56 19.02 2.02
C ILE A 189 1.28 20.27 1.16
N GLY A 190 0.15 20.94 1.38
CA GLY A 190 -0.24 22.15 0.64
C GLY A 190 -0.63 21.92 -0.83
N ARG A 191 -1.03 20.70 -1.18
CA ARG A 191 -1.44 20.32 -2.54
C ARG A 191 -2.96 20.34 -2.67
N ILE A 192 -3.45 20.88 -3.79
CA ILE A 192 -4.87 20.84 -4.16
C ILE A 192 -5.00 19.96 -5.40
N ALA A 193 -5.71 18.84 -5.27
CA ALA A 193 -6.02 17.95 -6.37
C ALA A 193 -7.33 17.20 -6.10
N GLN A 194 -7.92 16.63 -7.14
CA GLN A 194 -9.02 15.70 -6.97
C GLN A 194 -8.53 14.44 -6.25
N VAL A 195 -9.29 13.99 -5.26
CA VAL A 195 -9.11 12.69 -4.61
C VAL A 195 -10.21 11.77 -5.08
N SER A 196 -9.87 10.53 -5.44
CA SER A 196 -10.84 9.53 -5.87
C SER A 196 -10.29 8.13 -5.65
N GLU A 197 -10.94 7.34 -4.80
CA GLU A 197 -10.63 5.91 -4.66
C GLU A 197 -10.92 5.13 -5.94
N LYS A 198 -11.87 5.62 -6.75
CA LYS A 198 -12.29 4.96 -7.99
C LYS A 198 -11.15 4.89 -9.01
N HIS A 199 -11.28 3.88 -9.86
CA HIS A 199 -10.43 3.69 -11.04
C HIS A 199 -10.38 4.95 -11.91
N VAL A 200 -9.15 5.35 -12.26
CA VAL A 200 -8.88 6.33 -13.31
C VAL A 200 -8.80 5.60 -14.63
N ASP A 201 -9.59 6.01 -15.62
CA ASP A 201 -9.62 5.39 -16.95
C ASP A 201 -8.23 5.46 -17.63
N LYS A 202 -7.80 4.32 -18.19
CA LYS A 202 -6.48 4.14 -18.81
C LYS A 202 -6.63 3.81 -20.29
N GLN A 203 -6.17 4.72 -21.15
CA GLN A 203 -6.07 4.46 -22.57
C GLN A 203 -4.77 3.70 -22.87
N LEU A 204 -4.87 2.52 -23.46
CA LEU A 204 -3.69 1.80 -23.92
C LEU A 204 -3.14 2.41 -25.22
N PRO A 205 -1.81 2.36 -25.46
CA PRO A 205 -1.25 2.68 -26.76
C PRO A 205 -1.82 1.77 -27.86
N ASP A 206 -2.17 2.36 -29.00
CA ASP A 206 -2.66 1.62 -30.16
C ASP A 206 -1.49 1.24 -31.07
N ILE A 207 -0.85 0.12 -30.77
CA ILE A 207 0.35 -0.39 -31.48
C ILE A 207 0.27 -1.92 -31.59
N ASP A 208 1.18 -2.49 -32.37
CA ASP A 208 1.33 -3.95 -32.48
C ASP A 208 1.51 -4.61 -31.09
N VAL A 209 0.82 -5.73 -30.86
CA VAL A 209 0.77 -6.40 -29.55
C VAL A 209 2.13 -6.95 -29.14
N GLU A 210 2.92 -7.46 -30.08
CA GLU A 210 4.28 -7.94 -29.77
C GLU A 210 5.20 -6.75 -29.44
N ALA A 211 5.08 -5.64 -30.16
CA ALA A 211 5.80 -4.41 -29.83
C ALA A 211 5.42 -3.87 -28.45
N SER A 212 4.13 -3.90 -28.10
CA SER A 212 3.62 -3.54 -26.78
C SER A 212 4.20 -4.43 -25.67
N ASN A 213 4.18 -5.75 -25.84
CA ASN A 213 4.77 -6.68 -24.88
C ASN A 213 6.28 -6.44 -24.69
N LYS A 214 7.02 -6.19 -25.78
CA LYS A 214 8.44 -5.85 -25.69
C LYS A 214 8.66 -4.58 -24.90
N LEU A 215 7.94 -3.49 -25.22
CA LEU A 215 8.08 -2.20 -24.55
C LEU A 215 7.72 -2.25 -23.06
N PHE A 216 6.55 -2.78 -22.73
CA PHE A 216 5.94 -2.63 -21.41
C PHE A 216 6.18 -3.82 -20.47
N ALA A 217 6.57 -4.98 -20.99
CA ALA A 217 6.82 -6.17 -20.17
C ALA A 217 8.27 -6.70 -20.25
N GLU A 218 8.94 -6.61 -21.40
CA GLU A 218 10.30 -7.14 -21.53
C GLU A 218 11.37 -6.11 -21.15
N LEU A 219 11.35 -4.93 -21.80
CA LEU A 219 12.34 -3.88 -21.55
C LEU A 219 12.25 -3.31 -20.13
N THR A 220 11.04 -3.25 -19.55
CA THR A 220 10.82 -2.76 -18.19
C THR A 220 11.49 -3.61 -17.11
N LYS A 221 11.83 -4.88 -17.39
CA LYS A 221 12.55 -5.75 -16.44
C LYS A 221 13.97 -5.28 -16.16
N TYR A 222 14.59 -4.60 -17.13
CA TYR A 222 15.99 -4.20 -17.09
C TYR A 222 16.17 -2.67 -17.10
N ASN A 223 15.07 -1.93 -17.23
CA ASN A 223 15.10 -0.47 -17.30
C ASN A 223 14.10 0.13 -16.31
N SER A 224 14.61 0.65 -15.20
CA SER A 224 13.81 1.25 -14.13
C SER A 224 13.04 2.49 -14.59
N PHE A 225 13.59 3.30 -15.50
CA PHE A 225 12.90 4.46 -16.06
C PHE A 225 11.64 4.03 -16.83
N LEU A 226 11.76 3.02 -17.70
CA LEU A 226 10.60 2.47 -18.42
C LEU A 226 9.61 1.77 -17.49
N ASN A 227 10.09 1.07 -16.46
CA ASN A 227 9.23 0.42 -15.47
C ASN A 227 8.37 1.43 -14.67
N ASN A 228 8.95 2.61 -14.40
CA ASN A 228 8.26 3.70 -13.72
C ASN A 228 7.25 4.41 -14.63
N CYS A 229 7.46 4.40 -15.95
CA CYS A 229 6.49 4.95 -16.89
C CYS A 229 5.19 4.14 -16.93
N PRO A 230 4.03 4.78 -17.13
CA PRO A 230 2.78 4.07 -17.29
C PRO A 230 2.75 3.18 -18.54
N TYR A 231 2.18 1.98 -18.43
CA TYR A 231 1.93 1.15 -19.63
C TYR A 231 0.75 1.65 -20.47
N TRP A 232 0.12 2.75 -20.03
CA TRP A 232 -1.01 3.43 -20.64
C TRP A 232 -0.60 4.86 -20.99
N ILE A 233 -1.32 5.47 -21.94
CA ILE A 233 -1.15 6.87 -22.31
C ILE A 233 -1.60 7.76 -21.16
N GLY A 234 -0.71 8.62 -20.69
CA GLY A 234 -0.95 9.50 -19.56
C GLY A 234 0.26 9.61 -18.64
N THR A 235 -0.01 10.02 -17.40
CA THR A 235 1.03 10.32 -16.42
C THR A 235 0.80 9.59 -15.10
N ARG A 236 1.89 9.28 -14.40
CA ARG A 236 1.88 9.00 -12.96
C ARG A 236 2.97 9.79 -12.25
N GLU A 237 2.79 10.08 -10.98
CA GLU A 237 3.82 10.75 -10.17
C GLU A 237 4.44 9.75 -9.18
N ILE A 238 5.74 9.86 -8.99
CA ILE A 238 6.50 9.02 -8.06
C ILE A 238 7.34 9.92 -7.15
N MET A 239 7.26 9.66 -5.85
CA MET A 239 8.15 10.28 -4.85
C MET A 239 9.48 9.54 -4.84
N GLU A 240 10.55 10.26 -5.16
CA GLU A 240 11.94 9.80 -5.05
C GLU A 240 12.65 10.58 -3.92
N ASN A 241 13.87 10.16 -3.56
CA ASN A 241 14.61 10.72 -2.43
C ASN A 241 14.87 12.24 -2.54
N ASP A 242 14.95 12.77 -3.75
CA ASP A 242 15.25 14.16 -4.08
C ASP A 242 14.03 14.97 -4.54
N GLY A 243 12.84 14.37 -4.52
CA GLY A 243 11.58 15.06 -4.82
C GLY A 243 10.63 14.22 -5.66
N ARG A 244 9.58 14.90 -6.12
CA ARG A 244 8.54 14.31 -6.94
C ARG A 244 8.91 14.39 -8.42
N TYR A 245 8.65 13.30 -9.14
CA TYR A 245 8.81 13.23 -10.59
C TYR A 245 7.53 12.78 -11.28
N ILE A 246 7.28 13.35 -12.45
CA ILE A 246 6.18 12.98 -13.33
C ILE A 246 6.75 12.06 -14.41
N TYR A 247 6.21 10.85 -14.47
CA TYR A 247 6.50 9.85 -15.49
C TYR A 247 5.35 9.82 -16.49
N GLU A 248 5.66 10.01 -17.77
CA GLU A 248 4.69 10.12 -18.86
C GLU A 248 4.95 9.05 -19.92
N THR A 249 3.87 8.46 -20.42
CA THR A 249 3.86 7.72 -21.69
C THR A 249 2.88 8.41 -22.63
N SER A 250 3.35 8.74 -23.82
CA SER A 250 2.53 9.37 -24.86
C SER A 250 2.73 8.68 -26.21
N GLN A 251 1.73 8.81 -27.09
CA GLN A 251 1.75 8.26 -28.44
C GLN A 251 1.59 9.38 -29.46
N SER A 252 2.36 9.29 -30.54
CA SER A 252 2.27 10.17 -31.70
C SER A 252 2.64 9.39 -32.97
N LYS A 253 2.91 10.09 -34.08
CA LYS A 253 3.37 9.49 -35.33
C LYS A 253 4.72 10.10 -35.73
N THR A 254 5.60 9.29 -36.31
CA THR A 254 6.79 9.77 -37.00
C THR A 254 6.43 10.44 -38.33
N ASN A 255 7.37 11.20 -38.92
CA ASN A 255 7.16 11.85 -40.22
C ASN A 255 6.88 10.85 -41.36
N ASP A 256 7.36 9.61 -41.24
CA ASP A 256 7.11 8.52 -42.18
C ASP A 256 5.92 7.63 -41.78
N GLY A 257 5.08 8.09 -40.84
CA GLY A 257 3.76 7.52 -40.55
C GLY A 257 3.72 6.35 -39.57
N TYR A 258 4.86 5.96 -39.00
CA TYR A 258 4.92 4.90 -37.99
C TYR A 258 4.46 5.42 -36.62
N ASP A 259 3.98 4.51 -35.77
CA ASP A 259 3.70 4.82 -34.37
C ASP A 259 4.98 5.19 -33.62
N LEU A 260 4.85 6.21 -32.78
CA LEU A 260 5.92 6.72 -31.94
C LEU A 260 5.45 6.71 -30.49
N ILE A 261 6.06 5.86 -29.67
CA ILE A 261 5.85 5.84 -28.22
C ILE A 261 6.96 6.66 -27.56
N ILE A 262 6.55 7.62 -26.74
CA ILE A 262 7.46 8.55 -26.08
C ILE A 262 7.29 8.39 -24.58
N PHE A 263 8.39 8.10 -23.90
CA PHE A 263 8.50 8.04 -22.45
C PHE A 263 9.23 9.28 -21.95
N LYS A 264 8.73 9.93 -20.89
CA LYS A 264 9.42 11.07 -20.28
C LYS A 264 9.43 11.00 -18.76
N LYS A 265 10.54 11.44 -18.16
CA LYS A 265 10.64 11.81 -16.75
C LYS A 265 10.84 13.31 -16.67
N THR A 266 9.96 13.99 -15.96
CA THR A 266 10.02 15.44 -15.75
C THR A 266 9.98 15.78 -14.26
N LYS A 267 10.63 16.89 -13.90
CA LYS A 267 10.46 17.53 -12.58
C LYS A 267 9.15 18.31 -12.53
N GLU A 268 8.71 18.67 -11.32
CA GLU A 268 7.52 19.52 -11.13
C GLU A 268 7.61 20.88 -11.83
N ASP A 269 8.82 21.41 -12.05
CA ASP A 269 9.05 22.66 -12.78
C ASP A 269 8.99 22.52 -14.31
N GLY A 270 8.72 21.31 -14.82
CA GLY A 270 8.64 20.99 -16.24
C GLY A 270 9.98 20.61 -16.88
N THR A 271 11.09 20.62 -16.13
CA THR A 271 12.40 20.20 -16.65
C THR A 271 12.38 18.73 -17.05
N VAL A 272 12.68 18.43 -18.32
CA VAL A 272 12.82 17.07 -18.83
C VAL A 272 14.17 16.51 -18.40
N MET A 273 14.14 15.44 -17.61
CA MET A 273 15.33 14.76 -17.09
C MET A 273 15.77 13.60 -17.98
N THR A 274 14.80 12.88 -18.53
CA THR A 274 15.02 11.72 -19.39
C THR A 274 13.86 11.59 -20.35
N GLU A 275 14.16 11.26 -21.60
CA GLU A 275 13.16 11.01 -22.63
C GLU A 275 13.65 9.89 -23.52
N TYR A 276 12.82 8.86 -23.73
CA TYR A 276 13.04 7.84 -24.75
C TYR A 276 11.94 7.89 -25.80
N GLN A 277 12.30 7.69 -27.05
CA GLN A 277 11.38 7.62 -28.17
C GLN A 277 11.57 6.29 -28.91
N TYR A 278 10.50 5.53 -29.04
CA TYR A 278 10.48 4.26 -29.76
C TYR A 278 9.60 4.36 -30.99
N LYS A 279 10.21 4.20 -32.17
CA LYS A 279 9.52 4.02 -33.43
C LYS A 279 9.08 2.56 -33.54
N ILE A 280 7.79 2.32 -33.78
CA ILE A 280 7.25 0.96 -33.90
C ILE A 280 7.26 0.55 -35.37
N VAL A 281 8.06 -0.46 -35.73
CA VAL A 281 8.14 -1.00 -37.09
C VAL A 281 7.69 -2.46 -37.07
N GLY A 282 6.43 -2.70 -37.43
CA GLY A 282 5.82 -4.02 -37.23
C GLY A 282 5.80 -4.37 -35.74
N SER A 283 6.38 -5.52 -35.38
CA SER A 283 6.51 -5.97 -33.99
C SER A 283 7.78 -5.49 -33.28
N GLU A 284 8.58 -4.63 -33.91
CA GLU A 284 9.85 -4.16 -33.34
C GLU A 284 9.78 -2.70 -32.88
N PRO A 285 9.92 -2.43 -31.56
CA PRO A 285 10.12 -1.09 -31.05
C PRO A 285 11.60 -0.69 -31.19
N LEU A 286 11.89 0.27 -32.05
CA LEU A 286 13.23 0.77 -32.31
C LEU A 286 13.47 2.07 -31.54
N LEU A 287 14.42 2.06 -30.60
CA LEU A 287 14.84 3.27 -29.89
C LEU A 287 15.50 4.25 -30.89
N ILE A 288 14.96 5.45 -30.99
CA ILE A 288 15.47 6.51 -31.89
C ILE A 288 15.98 7.75 -31.15
N LYS A 289 15.66 7.86 -29.85
CA LYS A 289 16.16 8.90 -28.94
C LYS A 289 16.09 8.39 -27.51
#